data_AF-A0A7C5KP25-F1
#
_entry.id   AF-A0A7C5KP25-F1
#
_cell.length_a   1.000
_cell.length_b   1.000
_cell.length_c   1.000
_cell.angle_alpha   90.00
_cell.angle_beta   90.00
_cell.angle_gamma   90.00
#
_symmetry.space_group_name_H-M   'P 1'
#
loop_
_entity.id
_entity.type
_entity.pdbx_description
1 polymer ?
#
loop_
_entity_poly.entity_id
_entity_poly.type
_entity_poly.pdbx_seq_one_letter_code
_entity_poly.pdbx_strand_id
1 'polypeptide(L)'
;GDADKIKISEICSKPWFVPDTTQVAHQLNAFLRAKKHFSIVVDEYGEVMGLVTLEDILEEIVGEIADEHDVPVSGVRKEAGGSWIIDGTTPVRDLNRMNDWNLPDDEATTLAGLIIHEAQMIPEPGQVFNFYGFRFEVLRKRRNQITSLRVTPPGNKGS
;
A
#
# COMPACT_ATOMS: atom_id res chain seq x y z
N GLY A 1 4.48 28.89 -13.88
CA GLY A 1 5.81 28.66 -14.48
C GLY A 1 5.57 28.30 -15.93
N ASP A 2 6.34 28.89 -16.83
CA ASP A 2 6.15 28.77 -18.27
C ASP A 2 6.76 27.44 -18.75
N ALA A 3 5.92 26.45 -19.06
CA ALA A 3 6.35 25.10 -19.42
C ALA A 3 7.17 25.07 -20.72
N ASP A 4 6.98 26.06 -21.59
CA ASP A 4 7.70 26.22 -22.86
C ASP A 4 9.19 26.57 -22.69
N LYS A 5 9.63 26.89 -21.47
CA LYS A 5 11.04 27.19 -21.15
C LYS A 5 11.84 25.99 -20.66
N ILE A 6 11.20 24.84 -20.43
CA ILE A 6 11.88 23.63 -19.96
C ILE A 6 12.35 22.83 -21.17
N LYS A 7 13.66 22.83 -21.41
CA LYS A 7 14.26 21.90 -22.37
C LYS A 7 14.35 20.53 -21.73
N ILE A 8 13.48 19.62 -22.15
CA ILE A 8 13.42 18.23 -21.67
C ILE A 8 14.79 17.54 -21.78
N SER A 9 15.56 17.83 -22.83
CA SER A 9 16.91 17.30 -23.03
C SER A 9 17.89 17.63 -21.90
N GLU A 10 17.68 18.74 -21.17
CA GLU A 10 18.57 19.19 -20.09
C GLU A 10 18.29 18.47 -18.76
N ILE A 11 17.15 17.76 -18.65
CA ILE A 11 16.77 16.96 -17.48
C ILE A 11 16.81 15.45 -17.75
N CYS A 12 17.11 15.04 -18.99
CA CYS A 12 17.28 13.64 -19.35
C CYS A 12 18.58 13.08 -18.75
N SER A 13 18.51 11.86 -18.22
CA SER A 13 19.69 11.10 -17.79
C SER A 13 19.93 9.92 -18.73
N LYS A 14 21.20 9.51 -18.84
CA LYS A 14 21.55 8.35 -19.67
C LYS A 14 20.84 7.10 -19.13
N PRO A 15 20.10 6.36 -19.97
CA PRO A 15 19.41 5.15 -19.54
C PRO A 15 20.41 4.06 -19.14
N TRP A 16 20.01 3.24 -18.17
CA TRP A 16 20.71 2.02 -17.79
C TRP A 16 19.93 0.83 -18.36
N PHE A 17 20.57 0.06 -19.24
CA PHE A 17 20.03 -1.18 -19.78
C PHE A 17 20.56 -2.42 -19.05
N VAL A 18 19.70 -3.41 -18.85
CA VAL A 18 20.01 -4.70 -18.25
C VAL A 18 19.44 -5.84 -19.10
N PRO A 19 20.19 -6.92 -19.37
CA PRO A 19 19.63 -8.10 -20.05
C PRO A 19 18.53 -8.75 -19.22
N ASP A 20 17.48 -9.27 -19.86
CA ASP A 20 16.41 -10.06 -19.25
C ASP A 20 16.92 -11.34 -18.54
N THR A 21 18.04 -11.88 -19.02
CA THR A 21 18.76 -13.01 -18.40
C THR A 21 19.48 -12.66 -17.08
N THR A 22 19.46 -11.40 -16.63
CA THR A 22 20.15 -10.96 -15.40
C THR A 22 19.45 -11.49 -14.15
N GLN A 23 20.22 -12.16 -13.29
CA GLN A 23 19.70 -12.62 -11.99
C GLN A 23 19.31 -11.46 -11.07
N VAL A 24 18.17 -11.61 -10.38
CA VAL A 24 17.61 -10.65 -9.42
C VAL A 24 18.65 -10.18 -8.38
N ALA A 25 19.39 -11.10 -7.77
CA ALA A 25 20.42 -10.78 -6.78
C ALA A 25 21.58 -9.95 -7.36
N HIS A 26 21.95 -10.17 -8.62
CA HIS A 26 22.97 -9.36 -9.29
C HIS A 26 22.45 -7.96 -9.58
N GLN A 27 21.20 -7.85 -10.02
CA GLN A 27 20.59 -6.55 -10.30
C GLN A 27 20.37 -5.72 -9.01
N LEU A 28 19.99 -6.35 -7.90
CA LEU A 28 19.95 -5.70 -6.57
C LEU A 28 21.30 -5.07 -6.21
N ASN A 29 22.37 -5.87 -6.29
CA ASN A 29 23.72 -5.41 -5.98
C ASN A 29 24.16 -4.27 -6.91
N ALA A 30 23.77 -4.34 -8.19
CA ALA A 30 24.04 -3.29 -9.15
C ALA A 30 23.36 -1.96 -8.76
N PHE A 31 22.06 -1.98 -8.44
CA PHE A 31 21.33 -0.80 -7.98
C PHE A 31 21.93 -0.19 -6.72
N LEU A 32 22.27 -1.00 -5.71
CA LEU A 32 22.88 -0.53 -4.46
C LEU A 32 24.24 0.15 -4.71
N ARG A 33 25.08 -0.43 -5.56
CA ARG A 33 26.41 0.13 -5.86
C ARG A 33 26.34 1.41 -6.67
N ALA A 34 25.45 1.46 -7.66
CA ALA A 34 25.33 2.60 -8.56
C ALA A 34 24.42 3.72 -8.02
N LYS A 35 23.71 3.49 -6.90
CA LYS A 35 22.70 4.39 -6.34
C LYS A 35 21.65 4.79 -7.37
N LYS A 36 21.09 3.79 -8.05
CA LYS A 36 20.01 3.95 -9.03
C LYS A 36 18.82 3.09 -8.60
N HIS A 37 17.63 3.52 -9.00
CA HIS A 37 16.37 2.90 -8.59
C HIS A 37 15.65 2.19 -9.74
N PHE A 38 16.11 2.34 -10.99
CA PHE A 38 15.48 1.69 -12.14
C PHE A 38 16.45 1.42 -13.28
N SER A 39 16.11 0.46 -14.12
CA SER A 39 16.78 0.14 -15.37
C SER A 39 15.80 -0.42 -16.41
N ILE A 40 16.14 -0.26 -17.68
CA ILE A 40 15.38 -0.77 -18.82
C ILE A 40 15.85 -2.19 -19.13
N VAL A 41 14.91 -3.13 -19.17
CA VAL A 41 15.17 -4.54 -19.49
C VAL A 41 15.17 -4.70 -21.01
N VAL A 42 16.18 -5.39 -21.54
CA VAL A 42 16.32 -5.69 -22.97
C VAL A 42 16.58 -7.17 -23.22
N ASP A 43 16.17 -7.65 -24.39
CA ASP A 43 16.50 -9.00 -24.87
C ASP A 43 17.92 -9.08 -25.49
N GLU A 44 18.28 -10.23 -26.05
CA GLU A 44 19.58 -10.44 -26.69
C GLU A 44 19.77 -9.66 -28.00
N TYR A 45 18.68 -9.19 -28.60
CA TYR A 45 18.69 -8.39 -29.82
C TYR A 45 18.65 -6.87 -29.53
N GLY A 46 18.50 -6.49 -28.25
CA GLY A 46 18.43 -5.12 -27.79
C GLY A 46 17.04 -4.50 -27.84
N GLU A 47 15.99 -5.30 -28.03
CA GLU A 47 14.61 -4.85 -27.95
C GLU A 47 14.22 -4.59 -26.49
N VAL A 48 13.44 -3.54 -26.26
CA VAL A 48 12.99 -3.18 -24.90
C VAL A 48 11.87 -4.11 -24.49
N MET A 49 12.13 -4.89 -23.44
CA MET A 49 11.17 -5.79 -22.83
C MET A 49 10.36 -5.09 -21.73
N GLY A 50 10.95 -4.11 -21.03
CA GLY A 50 10.25 -3.37 -19.98
C GLY A 50 11.16 -2.54 -19.07
N LEU A 51 10.64 -2.23 -17.88
CA LEU A 51 11.33 -1.50 -16.81
C LEU A 51 11.37 -2.39 -15.57
N VAL A 52 12.48 -2.37 -14.84
CA VAL A 52 12.60 -2.98 -13.51
C VAL A 52 13.06 -1.92 -12.52
N THR A 53 12.47 -1.93 -11.33
CA THR A 53 12.79 -1.03 -10.22
C THR A 53 13.47 -1.79 -9.08
N LEU A 54 14.10 -1.04 -8.16
CA LEU A 54 14.69 -1.62 -6.95
C LEU A 54 13.60 -2.25 -6.07
N GLU A 55 12.42 -1.65 -6.05
CA GLU A 55 11.25 -2.06 -5.30
C GLU A 55 10.75 -3.43 -5.77
N ASP A 56 10.63 -3.66 -7.08
CA ASP A 56 10.23 -4.97 -7.65
C ASP A 56 11.20 -6.08 -7.21
N ILE A 57 12.50 -5.80 -7.22
CA ILE A 57 13.55 -6.74 -6.83
C ILE A 57 13.50 -7.08 -5.34
N LEU A 58 13.20 -6.08 -4.50
CA LEU A 58 13.03 -6.30 -3.07
C LEU A 58 11.78 -7.14 -2.80
N GLU A 59 10.68 -6.88 -3.50
CA GLU A 59 9.45 -7.66 -3.40
C GLU A 59 9.65 -9.13 -3.78
N GLU A 60 10.38 -9.42 -4.86
CA GLU A 60 10.69 -10.80 -5.26
C GLU A 60 11.56 -11.56 -4.24
N ILE A 61 12.47 -10.88 -3.54
CA ILE A 61 13.35 -11.50 -2.52
C ILE A 61 12.61 -11.70 -1.20
N VAL A 62 11.84 -10.70 -0.80
CA VAL A 62 11.17 -10.65 0.48
C VAL A 62 9.86 -11.44 0.44
N GLY A 63 9.23 -11.56 -0.73
CA GLY A 63 7.88 -12.05 -0.90
C GLY A 63 6.86 -11.18 -0.17
N GLU A 64 5.63 -11.67 -0.05
CA GLU A 64 4.69 -11.12 0.93
C GLU A 64 5.05 -11.66 2.29
N ILE A 65 5.69 -10.85 3.13
CA ILE A 65 5.99 -11.29 4.49
C ILE A 65 4.67 -11.49 5.25
N ALA A 66 4.26 -12.74 5.40
CA ALA A 66 3.36 -13.19 6.43
C ALA A 66 3.98 -14.46 7.04
N ASP A 67 4.48 -14.37 8.27
CA ASP A 67 3.89 -15.08 9.42
C ASP A 67 4.68 -14.83 10.72
N GLU A 68 3.97 -14.45 11.79
CA GLU A 68 4.26 -14.86 13.17
C GLU A 68 2.96 -14.66 13.97
N HIS A 69 2.21 -15.74 14.19
CA HIS A 69 1.06 -15.79 15.10
C HIS A 69 1.45 -15.36 16.54
N ASP A 70 1.56 -14.04 16.79
CA ASP A 70 1.31 -13.32 18.05
C ASP A 70 1.82 -11.86 18.01
N VAL A 71 2.08 -11.28 16.84
CA VAL A 71 2.33 -9.83 16.79
C VAL A 71 0.98 -9.12 16.75
N PRO A 72 0.56 -8.37 17.80
CA PRO A 72 -0.57 -7.47 17.65
C PRO A 72 -0.21 -6.52 16.51
N VAL A 73 -0.95 -6.57 15.40
CA VAL A 73 -0.80 -5.56 14.35
C VAL A 73 -0.92 -4.22 15.04
N SER A 74 0.18 -3.47 15.04
CA SER A 74 0.29 -2.23 15.78
C SER A 74 -0.86 -1.33 15.35
N GLY A 75 -1.66 -0.89 16.30
CA GLY A 75 -2.85 -0.08 16.03
C GLY A 75 -4.16 -0.84 15.90
N VAL A 76 -4.20 -2.18 16.03
CA VAL A 76 -5.44 -2.97 16.01
C VAL A 76 -5.75 -3.52 17.41
N ARG A 77 -6.93 -3.19 17.94
CA ARG A 77 -7.41 -3.66 19.25
C ARG A 77 -8.87 -4.09 19.20
N LYS A 78 -9.16 -5.34 19.56
CA LYS A 78 -10.53 -5.85 19.69
C LYS A 78 -11.20 -5.31 20.97
N GLU A 79 -12.46 -4.90 20.86
CA GLU A 79 -13.34 -4.54 21.98
C GLU A 79 -14.23 -5.72 22.36
N ALA A 80 -14.68 -5.78 23.62
CA ALA A 80 -15.50 -6.87 24.15
C ALA A 80 -16.85 -7.05 23.42
N GLY A 81 -17.33 -6.02 22.71
CA GLY A 81 -18.56 -6.05 21.93
C GLY A 81 -18.41 -6.54 20.48
N GLY A 82 -17.26 -7.06 20.10
CA GLY A 82 -17.00 -7.55 18.73
C GLY A 82 -16.61 -6.45 17.73
N SER A 83 -16.57 -5.19 18.15
CA SER A 83 -15.94 -4.10 17.41
C SER A 83 -14.42 -4.09 17.60
N TRP A 84 -13.74 -3.34 16.74
CA TRP A 84 -12.29 -3.18 16.73
C TRP A 84 -11.96 -1.70 16.70
N ILE A 85 -10.97 -1.28 17.48
CA ILE A 85 -10.31 0.03 17.34
C ILE A 85 -9.09 -0.18 16.47
N ILE A 86 -9.02 0.51 15.34
CA ILE A 86 -8.00 0.35 14.32
C ILE A 86 -7.36 1.69 14.00
N ASP A 87 -6.03 1.74 13.94
CA ASP A 87 -5.29 2.92 13.50
C ASP A 87 -5.57 3.18 12.02
N GLY A 88 -5.80 4.45 11.66
CA GLY A 88 -6.17 4.81 10.29
C GLY A 88 -5.11 4.46 9.24
N THR A 89 -3.85 4.31 9.64
CA THR A 89 -2.74 3.92 8.77
C THR A 89 -2.64 2.42 8.53
N THR A 90 -3.45 1.60 9.21
CA THR A 90 -3.43 0.14 9.06
C THR A 90 -3.80 -0.23 7.62
N PRO A 91 -3.01 -1.06 6.92
CA PRO A 91 -3.34 -1.51 5.58
C PRO A 91 -4.65 -2.31 5.54
N VAL A 92 -5.50 -2.06 4.52
CA VAL A 92 -6.78 -2.80 4.37
C VAL A 92 -6.50 -4.30 4.17
N ARG A 93 -5.47 -4.60 3.39
CA ARG A 93 -4.99 -5.95 3.13
C ARG A 93 -4.68 -6.75 4.40
N ASP A 94 -4.07 -6.10 5.39
CA ASP A 94 -3.73 -6.75 6.67
C ASP A 94 -5.01 -7.06 7.46
N LEU A 95 -5.97 -6.13 7.46
CA LEU A 95 -7.27 -6.33 8.11
C LEU A 95 -8.05 -7.49 7.50
N ASN A 96 -8.04 -7.60 6.16
CA ASN A 96 -8.63 -8.72 5.42
C ASN A 96 -8.02 -10.05 5.84
N ARG A 97 -6.68 -10.15 5.87
CA ARG A 97 -5.95 -11.37 6.26
C ARG A 97 -6.21 -11.79 7.70
N MET A 98 -6.16 -10.84 8.62
CA MET A 98 -6.27 -11.13 10.06
C MET A 98 -7.66 -11.62 10.48
N ASN A 99 -8.69 -11.12 9.80
CA ASN A 99 -10.07 -11.26 10.28
C ASN A 99 -10.98 -12.01 9.30
N ASP A 100 -10.41 -12.53 8.20
CA ASP A 100 -11.16 -13.10 7.08
C ASP A 100 -12.21 -12.11 6.55
N TRP A 101 -11.79 -10.84 6.39
CA TRP A 101 -12.62 -9.78 5.84
C TRP A 101 -12.36 -9.62 4.34
N ASN A 102 -13.32 -9.00 3.65
CA ASN A 102 -13.27 -8.76 2.21
C ASN A 102 -13.58 -7.29 1.88
N LEU A 103 -12.84 -6.38 2.53
CA LEU A 103 -12.86 -4.95 2.19
C LEU A 103 -12.05 -4.71 0.91
N PRO A 104 -12.43 -3.74 0.06
CA PRO A 104 -11.66 -3.42 -1.14
C PRO A 104 -10.30 -2.81 -0.76
N ASP A 105 -9.22 -3.43 -1.23
CA ASP A 105 -7.83 -3.03 -1.01
C ASP A 105 -7.13 -2.52 -2.28
N ASP A 106 -7.81 -2.57 -3.42
CA ASP A 106 -7.40 -1.99 -4.71
C ASP A 106 -7.69 -0.49 -4.82
N GLU A 107 -8.80 -0.04 -4.23
CA GLU A 107 -9.20 1.38 -4.22
C GLU A 107 -8.43 2.23 -3.20
N ALA A 108 -8.00 1.61 -2.08
CA ALA A 108 -7.28 2.30 -1.02
C ALA A 108 -6.35 1.37 -0.24
N THR A 109 -5.10 1.81 -0.05
CA THR A 109 -4.09 1.02 0.66
C THR A 109 -4.35 0.90 2.16
N THR A 110 -4.93 1.92 2.79
CA THR A 110 -5.10 2.00 4.27
C THR A 110 -6.56 2.20 4.66
N LEU A 111 -6.92 1.83 5.89
CA LEU A 111 -8.28 1.97 6.38
C LEU A 111 -8.77 3.43 6.32
N ALA A 112 -7.96 4.42 6.72
CA ALA A 112 -8.32 5.82 6.58
C ALA A 112 -8.51 6.24 5.12
N GLY A 113 -7.66 5.73 4.22
CA GLY A 113 -7.80 5.94 2.78
C GLY A 113 -9.14 5.41 2.28
N LEU A 114 -9.53 4.21 2.70
CA LEU A 114 -10.82 3.62 2.35
C LEU A 114 -12.00 4.47 2.84
N ILE A 115 -11.99 4.93 4.10
CA ILE A 115 -13.06 5.80 4.61
C ILE A 115 -13.14 7.10 3.80
N ILE A 116 -12.00 7.73 3.49
CA ILE A 116 -11.97 9.00 2.74
C ILE A 116 -12.46 8.79 1.30
N HIS A 117 -12.07 7.67 0.68
CA HIS A 117 -12.53 7.28 -0.66
C HIS A 117 -14.06 7.10 -0.66
N GLU A 118 -14.60 6.26 0.23
CA GLU A 118 -16.04 6.02 0.31
C GLU A 118 -16.84 7.28 0.69
N ALA A 119 -16.34 8.05 1.65
CA ALA A 119 -17.01 9.26 2.11
C ALA A 119 -16.89 10.43 1.10
N GLN A 120 -15.97 10.35 0.13
CA GLN A 120 -15.61 11.43 -0.81
C GLN A 120 -15.25 12.75 -0.10
N MET A 121 -14.85 12.67 1.17
CA MET A 121 -14.46 13.79 2.02
C MET A 121 -13.58 13.30 3.16
N ILE A 122 -12.92 14.23 3.86
CA ILE A 122 -12.24 13.90 5.11
C ILE A 122 -13.25 14.02 6.25
N PRO A 123 -13.66 12.90 6.89
CA PRO A 123 -14.66 12.93 7.94
C PRO A 123 -14.10 13.47 9.27
N GLU A 124 -15.03 13.94 10.09
CA GLU A 124 -14.81 14.42 11.45
C GLU A 124 -15.06 13.32 12.50
N PRO A 125 -14.41 13.40 13.67
CA PRO A 125 -14.69 12.49 14.79
C PRO A 125 -16.17 12.44 15.17
N GLY A 126 -16.68 11.24 15.41
CA GLY A 126 -18.08 10.95 15.70
C GLY A 126 -18.93 10.63 14.47
N GLN A 127 -18.45 10.88 13.25
CA GLN A 127 -19.16 10.47 12.04
C GLN A 127 -19.11 8.95 11.85
N VAL A 128 -20.21 8.41 11.35
CA VAL A 128 -20.42 6.97 11.14
C VAL A 128 -20.76 6.69 9.69
N PHE A 129 -20.14 5.66 9.12
CA PHE A 129 -20.35 5.19 7.76
C PHE A 129 -20.70 3.71 7.76
N ASN A 130 -21.54 3.29 6.82
CA ASN A 130 -21.89 1.88 6.63
C ASN A 130 -21.72 1.51 5.16
N PHE A 131 -20.79 0.62 4.89
CA PHE A 131 -20.51 0.09 3.55
C PHE A 131 -19.81 -1.27 3.68
N TYR A 132 -19.90 -2.09 2.64
CA TYR A 132 -19.37 -3.47 2.63
C TYR A 132 -19.91 -4.39 3.76
N GLY A 133 -21.04 -4.03 4.38
CA GLY A 133 -21.58 -4.73 5.56
C GLY A 133 -20.92 -4.37 6.89
N PHE A 134 -19.93 -3.46 6.88
CA PHE A 134 -19.24 -2.96 8.06
C PHE A 134 -19.82 -1.62 8.50
N ARG A 135 -19.72 -1.34 9.80
CA ARG A 135 -19.93 0.00 10.37
C ARG A 135 -18.60 0.58 10.79
N PHE A 136 -18.30 1.77 10.29
CA PHE A 136 -17.08 2.53 10.60
C PHE A 136 -17.45 3.80 11.37
N GLU A 137 -16.76 4.09 12.46
CA GLU A 137 -16.93 5.30 13.25
C GLU A 137 -15.58 5.98 13.46
N VAL A 138 -15.48 7.25 13.08
CA VAL A 138 -14.24 8.03 13.24
C VAL A 138 -14.07 8.39 14.71
N LEU A 139 -13.05 7.87 15.37
CA LEU A 139 -12.81 8.17 16.78
C LEU A 139 -11.89 9.37 16.95
N ARG A 140 -10.82 9.44 16.16
CA ARG A 140 -9.79 10.48 16.27
C ARG A 140 -9.23 10.86 14.92
N LYS A 141 -8.87 12.14 14.82
CA LYS A 141 -8.22 12.78 13.69
C LYS A 141 -7.11 13.68 14.23
N ARG A 142 -5.98 13.75 13.51
CA ARG A 142 -4.93 14.74 13.74
C ARG A 142 -4.74 15.55 12.46
N ARG A 143 -5.11 16.83 12.50
CA ARG A 143 -5.22 17.69 11.30
C ARG A 143 -6.14 17.06 10.26
N ASN A 144 -5.60 16.63 9.12
CA ASN A 144 -6.35 16.00 8.03
C ASN A 144 -6.14 14.47 7.97
N GLN A 145 -5.46 13.90 8.96
CA GLN A 145 -5.23 12.46 9.04
C GLN A 145 -6.20 11.82 10.03
N ILE A 146 -7.02 10.88 9.57
CA ILE A 146 -7.79 10.01 10.48
C ILE A 146 -6.78 9.08 11.16
N THR A 147 -6.71 9.12 12.49
CA THR A 147 -5.72 8.35 13.25
C THR A 147 -6.33 7.12 13.91
N SER A 148 -7.63 7.11 14.19
CA SER A 148 -8.29 5.98 14.85
C SER A 148 -9.74 5.85 14.43
N LEU A 149 -10.15 4.62 14.13
CA LEU A 149 -11.46 4.23 13.68
C LEU A 149 -11.98 3.08 14.55
N ARG A 150 -13.27 3.10 14.87
CA ARG A 150 -13.98 1.91 15.37
C ARG A 150 -14.63 1.21 14.19
N VAL A 151 -14.36 -0.08 14.05
CA VAL A 151 -14.89 -0.94 12.99
C VAL A 151 -15.75 -2.02 13.63
N THR A 152 -17.00 -2.11 13.23
CA THR A 152 -17.90 -3.21 13.60
C THR A 152 -18.11 -4.07 12.36
N PRO A 153 -17.69 -5.35 12.36
CA PRO A 153 -17.89 -6.24 11.24
C PRO A 153 -19.38 -6.58 11.04
N PRO A 154 -19.77 -7.05 9.84
CA PRO A 154 -21.10 -7.59 9.62
C PRO A 154 -21.38 -8.67 10.67
N GLY A 155 -22.49 -8.53 11.40
CA GLY A 155 -22.84 -9.45 12.47
C GLY A 155 -22.82 -10.89 11.95
N ASN A 156 -22.00 -11.75 12.57
CA ASN A 156 -21.94 -13.15 12.23
C ASN A 156 -23.34 -13.73 12.50
N LYS A 157 -24.10 -14.05 11.45
CA LYS A 157 -25.27 -14.93 11.61
C LYS A 157 -24.68 -16.28 12.00
N GLY A 158 -24.69 -16.58 13.29
CA GLY A 158 -24.27 -17.86 13.82
C GLY A 158 -24.88 -19.00 13.00
N SER A 159 -24.03 -19.91 12.55
CA SER A 159 -24.44 -21.29 12.30
C SER A 159 -24.28 -22.09 13.58
#